data_AF-A0A1Y4CLI9-F1
#
_entry.id   AF-A0A1Y4CLI9-F1
#
_cell.length_a   1.000
_cell.length_b   1.000
_cell.length_c   1.000
_cell.angle_alpha   90.00
_cell.angle_beta   90.00
_cell.angle_gamma   90.00
#
_symmetry.space_group_name_H-M   'P 1'
#
loop_
_entity.id
_entity.type
_entity.pdbx_description
1 polymer ?
#
loop_
_entity_poly.entity_id
_entity_poly.type
_entity_poly.pdbx_seq_one_letter_code
_entity_poly.pdbx_strand_id
1 'polypeptide(L)'
;METKSAFETAGNSSKLTYDSTPHASLGNDDAHQAGSSSMKPPLPIDEQIDHLVEQGITIGSRAFAKRCLLDTNNYRLRGYWMTFEQSGTIRKGTRLEDIWAIHDFDRELRLWLWRLIERVEVKARTQFAYVLSLGFGPDALSCAELFSSRKSYIKSMEAVEREIRHAKKQGMPCVQHNLD
;
A
#
# COMPACT_ATOMS: atom_id res chain seq x y z
N MET A 1 -19.46 8.57 61.39
CA MET A 1 -20.41 8.14 60.33
C MET A 1 -19.94 8.70 58.98
N GLU A 2 -19.12 8.03 58.16
CA GLU A 2 -18.79 6.59 58.04
C GLU A 2 -19.99 5.69 57.70
N THR A 3 -19.91 4.58 56.95
CA THR A 3 -18.98 3.95 55.95
C THR A 3 -19.81 2.87 55.18
N LYS A 4 -19.44 2.17 54.09
CA LYS A 4 -18.21 1.96 53.27
C LYS A 4 -18.54 2.29 51.77
N SER A 5 -17.66 2.33 50.76
CA SER A 5 -16.48 1.55 50.32
C SER A 5 -16.75 0.19 49.63
N ALA A 6 -15.99 -0.06 48.55
CA ALA A 6 -15.72 -1.32 47.83
C ALA A 6 -16.85 -2.04 47.04
N PHE A 7 -16.65 -2.16 45.72
CA PHE A 7 -16.50 -3.48 45.09
C PHE A 7 -15.46 -3.42 43.97
N GLU A 8 -14.52 -4.37 43.96
CA GLU A 8 -13.49 -4.54 42.93
C GLU A 8 -13.69 -5.88 42.18
N THR A 9 -12.84 -6.14 41.19
CA THR A 9 -12.73 -7.38 40.40
C THR A 9 -13.88 -7.60 39.38
N ALA A 10 -13.66 -8.31 38.27
CA ALA A 10 -12.46 -9.01 37.81
C ALA A 10 -12.08 -8.60 36.37
N GLY A 11 -10.79 -8.67 36.03
CA GLY A 11 -10.33 -8.42 34.67
C GLY A 11 -10.46 -9.64 33.76
N ASN A 12 -10.70 -9.41 32.47
CA ASN A 12 -10.42 -10.39 31.43
C ASN A 12 -9.84 -9.68 30.19
N SER A 13 -8.54 -9.39 30.23
CA SER A 13 -7.80 -8.90 29.06
C SER A 13 -7.48 -10.09 28.16
N SER A 14 -8.42 -10.42 27.27
CA SER A 14 -8.23 -11.38 26.19
C SER A 14 -7.27 -10.82 25.14
N LYS A 15 -5.97 -10.83 25.47
CA LYS A 15 -4.89 -10.57 24.51
C LYS A 15 -5.07 -11.50 23.31
N LEU A 16 -5.37 -10.96 22.14
CA LEU A 16 -5.27 -11.72 20.89
C LEU A 16 -3.79 -12.06 20.66
N THR A 17 -3.43 -13.32 20.89
CA THR A 17 -2.06 -13.83 20.71
C THR A 17 -1.75 -14.13 19.25
N TYR A 18 -2.08 -13.20 18.34
CA TYR A 18 -1.82 -13.32 16.91
C TYR A 18 -1.06 -12.09 16.38
N ASP A 19 0.25 -12.10 16.61
CA ASP A 19 1.16 -11.19 15.94
C ASP A 19 1.17 -11.50 14.43
N SER A 20 0.56 -10.61 13.66
CA SER A 20 0.49 -10.70 12.20
C SER A 20 1.70 -10.07 11.51
N THR A 21 2.68 -9.56 12.28
CA THR A 21 3.82 -8.78 11.77
C THR A 21 5.07 -8.99 12.63
N PRO A 22 5.63 -10.21 12.71
CA PRO A 22 6.81 -10.55 13.54
C PRO A 22 8.14 -9.93 13.08
N HIS A 23 8.06 -8.87 12.26
CA HIS A 23 9.17 -8.04 11.80
C HIS A 23 9.03 -6.58 12.23
N ALA A 24 7.89 -6.19 12.84
CA ALA A 24 7.75 -4.92 13.53
C ALA A 24 8.42 -5.03 14.91
N SER A 25 9.64 -4.50 15.03
CA SER A 25 10.38 -4.50 16.29
C SER A 25 9.64 -3.68 17.37
N LEU A 26 9.47 -4.27 18.55
CA LEU A 26 8.91 -3.64 19.76
C LEU A 26 9.88 -2.59 20.37
N GLY A 27 10.27 -1.58 19.58
CA GLY A 27 10.87 -0.36 20.09
C GLY A 27 9.79 0.59 20.64
N ASN A 28 10.20 1.73 21.20
CA ASN A 28 9.27 2.76 21.70
C ASN A 28 8.47 3.46 20.59
N ASP A 29 8.78 3.20 19.32
CA ASP A 29 7.95 3.58 18.18
C ASP A 29 6.64 2.77 18.23
N ASP A 30 5.57 3.40 18.70
CA ASP A 30 4.19 2.92 18.63
C ASP A 30 3.75 2.84 17.14
N ALA A 31 4.26 1.81 16.46
CA ALA A 31 3.93 1.46 15.08
C ALA A 31 2.50 0.88 15.04
N HIS A 32 1.51 1.75 15.27
CA HIS A 32 0.10 1.38 15.25
C HIS A 32 -0.30 0.86 13.87
N GLN A 33 -0.27 -0.47 13.75
CA GLN A 33 -1.00 -1.22 12.75
C GLN A 33 -2.45 -0.72 12.65
N ALA A 34 -3.05 -0.87 11.48
CA ALA A 34 -4.41 -0.39 11.21
C ALA A 34 -5.44 -1.09 12.11
N GLY A 35 -5.74 -0.48 13.27
CA GLY A 35 -6.55 -1.10 14.32
C GLY A 35 -6.86 -0.23 15.55
N SER A 36 -6.18 0.92 15.76
CA SER A 36 -6.59 1.87 16.80
C SER A 36 -7.81 2.68 16.35
N SER A 37 -9.01 2.32 16.81
CA SER A 37 -10.29 2.90 16.38
C SER A 37 -10.54 4.37 16.81
N SER A 38 -9.57 5.03 17.46
CA SER A 38 -9.62 6.45 17.80
C SER A 38 -8.95 7.30 16.72
N MET A 39 -9.65 8.32 16.21
CA MET A 39 -9.05 9.30 15.31
C MET A 39 -8.01 10.12 16.07
N LYS A 40 -6.72 9.95 15.73
CA LYS A 40 -5.66 10.83 16.23
C LYS A 40 -5.84 12.25 15.66
N PRO A 41 -5.55 13.31 16.44
CA PRO A 41 -5.52 14.67 15.91
C PRO A 41 -4.42 14.80 14.83
N PRO A 42 -4.59 15.71 13.84
CA PRO A 42 -3.56 15.98 12.85
C PRO A 42 -2.35 16.66 13.51
N LEU A 43 -1.15 16.11 13.31
CA LEU A 43 0.10 16.71 13.80
C LEU A 43 0.55 17.82 12.83
N PRO A 44 0.78 19.07 13.27
CA PRO A 44 1.33 20.15 12.44
C PRO A 44 2.67 19.78 11.79
N ILE A 45 2.97 20.36 10.62
CA ILE A 45 4.20 20.03 9.88
C ILE A 45 5.46 20.37 10.69
N ASP A 46 5.47 21.47 11.44
CA ASP A 46 6.65 21.83 12.22
C ASP A 46 6.88 20.86 13.40
N GLU A 47 5.81 20.36 14.03
CA GLU A 47 5.89 19.27 15.04
C GLU A 47 6.31 17.93 14.40
N GLN A 48 5.88 17.62 13.17
CA GLN A 48 6.39 16.47 12.41
C GLN A 48 7.91 16.58 12.16
N ILE A 49 8.44 17.79 11.90
CA ILE A 49 9.88 18.02 11.74
C ILE A 49 10.62 17.76 13.06
N ASP A 50 10.04 18.14 14.20
CA ASP A 50 10.64 17.90 15.51
C ASP A 50 10.67 16.40 15.86
N HIS A 51 9.58 15.66 15.61
CA HIS A 51 9.55 14.20 15.76
C HIS A 51 10.65 13.48 14.95
N LEU A 52 10.95 13.94 13.72
CA LEU A 52 12.04 13.36 12.91
C LEU A 52 13.42 13.58 13.57
N VAL A 53 13.64 14.74 14.22
CA VAL A 53 14.88 15.02 14.96
C VAL A 53 14.96 14.16 16.23
N GLU A 54 13.85 13.98 16.95
CA GLU A 54 13.76 13.10 18.12
C GLU A 54 14.07 11.63 17.77
N GLN A 55 13.61 11.15 16.61
CA GLN A 55 13.96 9.83 16.07
C GLN A 55 15.44 9.71 15.63
N GLY A 56 16.20 10.81 15.63
CA GLY A 56 17.63 10.84 15.32
C GLY A 56 17.99 11.19 13.87
N ILE A 57 17.03 11.63 13.06
CA ILE A 57 17.28 12.08 11.69
C ILE A 57 17.86 13.50 11.71
N THR A 58 19.02 13.69 11.08
CA THR A 58 19.68 14.99 10.99
C THR A 58 19.00 15.86 9.92
N ILE A 59 18.54 17.05 10.30
CA ILE A 59 17.85 17.99 9.39
C ILE A 59 18.71 19.22 9.17
N GLY A 60 19.34 19.33 7.99
CA GLY A 60 20.16 20.49 7.62
C GLY A 60 19.35 21.77 7.36
N SER A 61 18.07 21.66 7.04
CA SER A 61 17.17 22.79 6.82
C SER A 61 15.71 22.43 7.11
N ARG A 62 15.07 23.14 8.05
CA ARG A 62 13.62 22.98 8.32
C ARG A 62 12.77 23.37 7.12
N ALA A 63 13.21 24.32 6.29
CA ALA A 63 12.49 24.70 5.07
C ALA A 63 12.49 23.55 4.03
N PHE A 64 13.60 22.81 3.92
CA PHE A 64 13.67 21.59 3.13
C PHE A 64 12.74 20.51 3.72
N ALA A 65 12.83 20.24 5.03
CA ALA A 65 12.00 19.24 5.69
C ALA A 65 10.49 19.51 5.55
N LYS A 66 10.09 20.79 5.69
CA LYS A 66 8.72 21.26 5.49
C LYS A 66 8.22 20.98 4.08
N ARG A 67 9.06 21.22 3.06
CA ARG A 67 8.75 20.84 1.68
C ARG A 67 8.60 19.32 1.54
N CYS A 68 9.55 18.53 2.01
CA CYS A 68 9.52 17.06 1.88
C CYS A 68 8.24 16.46 2.49
N LEU A 69 7.83 16.94 3.67
CA LEU A 69 6.61 16.49 4.36
C LEU A 69 5.33 16.92 3.64
N LEU A 70 5.29 18.12 3.04
CA LEU A 70 4.15 18.59 2.24
C LEU A 70 4.06 17.88 0.87
N ASP A 71 5.19 17.68 0.19
CA ASP A 71 5.26 17.06 -1.13
C ASP A 71 4.94 15.54 -1.08
N THR A 72 5.22 14.85 0.03
CA THR A 72 5.21 13.37 0.10
C THR A 72 4.42 12.76 1.28
N ASN A 73 4.15 13.51 2.35
CA ASN A 73 3.60 13.04 3.63
C ASN A 73 4.56 12.11 4.41
N ASN A 74 4.64 12.33 5.73
CA ASN A 74 5.47 11.56 6.67
C ASN A 74 5.29 10.04 6.56
N TYR A 75 4.07 9.56 6.34
CA TYR A 75 3.79 8.12 6.22
C TYR A 75 4.50 7.46 5.02
N ARG A 76 4.62 8.17 3.88
CA ARG A 76 5.38 7.65 2.73
C ARG A 76 6.87 7.73 2.97
N LEU A 77 7.35 8.83 3.57
CA LEU A 77 8.78 8.99 3.89
C LEU A 77 9.29 7.92 4.88
N ARG A 78 8.44 7.46 5.81
CA ARG A 78 8.76 6.35 6.74
C ARG A 78 9.21 5.08 6.03
N GLY A 79 8.60 4.75 4.90
CA GLY A 79 8.99 3.58 4.10
C GLY A 79 10.44 3.63 3.57
N TYR A 80 11.03 4.82 3.44
CA TYR A 80 12.41 5.00 2.98
C TYR A 80 13.40 5.16 4.14
N TRP A 81 13.05 5.83 5.25
CA TRP A 81 14.01 5.94 6.37
C TRP A 81 14.17 4.65 7.17
N MET A 82 13.22 3.72 7.09
CA MET A 82 13.35 2.37 7.67
C MET A 82 14.59 1.62 7.15
N THR A 83 15.15 1.96 5.98
CA THR A 83 16.41 1.35 5.51
C THR A 83 17.66 1.86 6.25
N PHE A 84 17.51 2.88 7.10
CA PHE A 84 18.55 3.43 7.96
C PHE A 84 18.36 3.05 9.44
N GLU A 85 17.28 2.32 9.77
CA GLU A 85 17.07 1.78 11.11
C GLU A 85 18.00 0.57 11.36
N GLN A 86 18.77 0.63 12.43
CA GLN A 86 19.62 -0.46 12.90
C GLN A 86 19.28 -0.77 14.36
N SER A 87 18.89 -2.02 14.64
CA SER A 87 18.49 -2.49 15.97
C SER A 87 17.42 -1.64 16.66
N GLY A 88 16.46 -1.09 15.89
CA GLY A 88 15.40 -0.22 16.41
C GLY A 88 15.80 1.23 16.67
N THR A 89 16.92 1.70 16.11
CA THR A 89 17.39 3.09 16.20
C THR A 89 17.84 3.61 14.84
N ILE A 90 17.58 4.89 14.51
CA ILE A 90 18.12 5.49 13.28
C ILE A 90 19.65 5.53 13.36
N ARG A 91 20.33 5.07 12.31
CA ARG A 91 21.79 5.10 12.19
C ARG A 91 22.31 6.52 12.35
N LYS A 92 23.24 6.73 13.28
CA LYS A 92 23.87 8.04 13.55
C LYS A 92 24.42 8.67 12.27
N GLY A 93 24.08 9.94 12.05
CA GLY A 93 24.49 10.71 10.88
C GLY A 93 23.58 10.58 9.66
N THR A 94 22.51 9.78 9.72
CA THR A 94 21.47 9.77 8.67
C THR A 94 20.83 11.15 8.54
N ARG A 95 20.82 11.70 7.33
CA ARG A 95 20.17 12.99 7.04
C ARG A 95 18.84 12.81 6.32
N LEU A 96 17.95 13.79 6.49
CA LEU A 96 16.70 13.84 5.72
C LEU A 96 16.96 13.96 4.21
N GLU A 97 18.06 14.61 3.82
CA GLU A 97 18.53 14.69 2.44
C GLU A 97 18.88 13.30 1.85
N ASP A 98 19.44 12.39 2.65
CA ASP A 98 19.79 11.02 2.20
C ASP A 98 18.52 10.18 2.00
N ILE A 99 17.58 10.28 2.94
CA ILE A 99 16.26 9.64 2.88
C ILE A 99 15.47 10.16 1.66
N TRP A 100 15.50 11.47 1.43
CA TRP A 100 14.84 12.09 0.29
C TRP A 100 15.46 11.62 -1.03
N ALA A 101 16.78 11.49 -1.13
CA ALA A 101 17.44 11.02 -2.36
C ALA A 101 17.00 9.60 -2.76
N ILE A 102 16.78 8.70 -1.79
CA ILE A 102 16.25 7.35 -2.07
C ILE A 102 14.79 7.41 -2.54
N HIS A 103 13.95 8.25 -1.93
CA HIS A 103 12.57 8.50 -2.39
C HIS A 103 12.54 9.09 -3.81
N ASP A 104 13.40 10.07 -4.10
CA ASP A 104 13.49 10.73 -5.41
C ASP A 104 13.89 9.73 -6.50
N PHE A 105 14.91 8.90 -6.22
CA PHE A 105 15.36 7.81 -7.09
C PHE A 105 14.28 6.75 -7.33
N ASP A 106 13.57 6.29 -6.30
CA ASP A 106 12.45 5.35 -6.46
C ASP A 106 11.32 5.94 -7.31
N ARG A 107 11.00 7.22 -7.14
CA ARG A 107 10.01 7.92 -7.97
C ARG A 107 10.43 7.94 -9.44
N GLU A 108 11.70 8.27 -9.74
CA GLU A 108 12.21 8.27 -11.11
C GLU A 108 12.28 6.85 -11.71
N LEU A 109 12.83 5.88 -10.97
CA LEU A 109 12.91 4.49 -11.38
C LEU A 109 11.52 3.91 -11.71
N ARG A 110 10.51 4.23 -10.90
CA ARG A 110 9.11 3.86 -11.16
C ARG A 110 8.59 4.43 -12.48
N LEU A 111 8.89 5.69 -12.79
CA LEU A 111 8.50 6.33 -14.06
C LEU A 111 9.20 5.67 -15.27
N TRP A 112 10.49 5.36 -15.16
CA TRP A 112 11.24 4.61 -16.18
C TRP A 112 10.68 3.20 -16.39
N LEU A 113 10.37 2.48 -15.30
CA LEU A 113 9.79 1.13 -15.36
C LEU A 113 8.41 1.13 -16.02
N TRP A 114 7.50 2.06 -15.67
CA TRP A 114 6.19 2.16 -16.33
C TRP A 114 6.31 2.33 -17.84
N ARG A 115 7.19 3.22 -18.31
CA ARG A 115 7.44 3.48 -19.74
C ARG A 115 8.02 2.28 -20.50
N LEU A 116 8.69 1.36 -19.80
CA LEU A 116 9.18 0.11 -20.38
C LEU A 116 8.09 -0.97 -20.37
N ILE A 117 7.36 -1.10 -19.27
CA ILE A 117 6.26 -2.07 -19.09
C ILE A 117 5.13 -1.81 -20.09
N GLU A 118 4.71 -0.56 -20.28
CA GLU A 118 3.67 -0.14 -21.25
C GLU A 118 3.82 -0.84 -22.61
N ARG A 119 5.04 -0.81 -23.17
CA ARG A 119 5.36 -1.37 -24.49
C ARG A 119 5.29 -2.89 -24.52
N VAL A 120 5.74 -3.54 -23.44
CA VAL A 120 5.66 -5.00 -23.28
C VAL A 120 4.21 -5.43 -23.12
N GLU A 121 3.44 -4.69 -22.32
CA GLU A 121 2.06 -4.99 -22.00
C GLU A 121 1.13 -4.83 -23.21
N VAL A 122 1.25 -3.73 -23.97
CA VAL A 122 0.51 -3.54 -25.22
C VAL A 122 0.85 -4.66 -26.21
N LYS A 123 2.14 -4.95 -26.43
CA LYS A 123 2.55 -6.04 -27.33
C LYS A 123 2.01 -7.39 -26.89
N ALA A 124 2.07 -7.71 -25.59
CA ALA A 124 1.56 -8.96 -25.03
C ALA A 124 0.03 -9.06 -25.22
N ARG A 125 -0.73 -8.02 -24.87
CA ARG A 125 -2.19 -8.00 -25.04
C ARG A 125 -2.59 -8.13 -26.52
N THR A 126 -1.92 -7.44 -27.45
CA THR A 126 -2.17 -7.57 -28.89
C THR A 126 -1.85 -8.97 -29.42
N GLN A 127 -0.71 -9.56 -29.05
CA GLN A 127 -0.33 -10.91 -29.54
C GLN A 127 -1.24 -12.00 -28.95
N PHE A 128 -1.61 -11.89 -27.68
CA PHE A 128 -2.54 -12.82 -27.02
C PHE A 128 -3.91 -12.82 -27.71
N ALA A 129 -4.50 -11.63 -27.95
CA ALA A 129 -5.75 -11.50 -28.67
C ALA A 129 -5.64 -12.03 -30.12
N TYR A 130 -4.61 -11.63 -30.87
CA TYR A 130 -4.43 -12.05 -32.26
C TYR A 130 -4.31 -13.58 -32.42
N VAL A 131 -3.48 -14.22 -31.59
CA VAL A 131 -3.26 -15.68 -31.67
C VAL A 131 -4.51 -16.46 -31.24
N LEU A 132 -5.19 -16.03 -30.17
CA LEU A 132 -6.42 -16.72 -29.72
C LEU A 132 -7.58 -16.52 -30.70
N SER A 133 -7.83 -15.30 -31.18
CA SER A 133 -8.96 -15.04 -32.08
C SER A 133 -8.82 -15.71 -33.45
N LEU A 134 -7.60 -15.91 -33.95
CA LEU A 134 -7.37 -16.69 -35.17
C LEU A 134 -7.33 -18.20 -34.94
N GLY A 135 -6.86 -18.67 -33.77
CA GLY A 135 -6.76 -20.10 -33.46
C GLY A 135 -8.07 -20.74 -33.00
N PHE A 136 -8.91 -19.99 -32.29
CA PHE A 136 -10.06 -20.53 -31.55
C PHE A 136 -11.35 -19.69 -31.67
N GLY A 137 -11.34 -18.60 -32.44
CA GLY A 137 -12.51 -17.74 -32.64
C GLY A 137 -12.58 -16.53 -31.69
N PRO A 138 -13.51 -15.59 -31.94
CA PRO A 138 -13.58 -14.31 -31.23
C PRO A 138 -13.91 -14.48 -29.73
N ASP A 139 -14.61 -15.55 -29.37
CA ASP A 139 -15.09 -15.88 -28.03
C ASP A 139 -14.18 -16.86 -27.26
N ALA A 140 -12.93 -17.06 -27.70
CA ALA A 140 -11.98 -18.02 -27.12
C ALA A 140 -11.83 -17.99 -25.58
N LEU A 141 -12.10 -16.85 -24.92
CA LEU A 141 -12.10 -16.75 -23.45
C LEU A 141 -13.23 -17.55 -22.77
N SER A 142 -14.32 -17.82 -23.48
CA SER A 142 -15.44 -18.67 -23.05
C SER A 142 -15.13 -20.17 -23.19
N CYS A 143 -14.09 -20.54 -23.94
CA CYS A 143 -13.72 -21.94 -24.19
C CYS A 143 -12.96 -22.52 -22.99
N ALA A 144 -13.67 -23.16 -22.06
CA ALA A 144 -13.09 -23.74 -20.85
C ALA A 144 -11.92 -24.71 -21.09
N GLU A 145 -11.89 -25.41 -22.24
CA GLU A 145 -10.83 -26.33 -22.65
C GLU A 145 -9.48 -25.65 -22.96
N LEU A 146 -9.46 -24.32 -23.15
CA LEU A 146 -8.22 -23.55 -23.36
C LEU A 146 -7.53 -23.16 -22.03
N PHE A 147 -8.14 -23.48 -20.88
CA PHE A 147 -7.62 -23.13 -19.57
C PHE A 147 -6.92 -24.33 -18.91
N SER A 148 -5.76 -24.07 -18.29
CA SER A 148 -5.00 -25.08 -17.52
C SER A 148 -5.75 -25.71 -16.35
N SER A 149 -6.88 -25.13 -15.91
CA SER A 149 -7.83 -25.80 -15.03
C SER A 149 -9.22 -25.16 -15.11
N ARG A 150 -10.26 -25.96 -14.81
CA ARG A 150 -11.64 -25.46 -14.66
C ARG A 150 -11.78 -24.37 -13.59
N LYS A 151 -10.93 -24.40 -12.54
CA LYS A 151 -10.88 -23.35 -11.49
C LYS A 151 -10.33 -22.03 -12.04
N SER A 152 -9.33 -22.09 -12.94
CA SER A 152 -8.79 -20.93 -13.65
C SER A 152 -9.87 -20.29 -14.53
N TYR A 153 -10.58 -21.09 -15.32
CA TYR A 153 -11.70 -20.64 -16.17
C TYR A 153 -12.79 -19.91 -15.35
N ILE A 154 -13.31 -20.54 -14.29
CA ILE A 154 -14.37 -19.96 -13.45
C ILE A 154 -13.93 -18.60 -12.87
N LYS A 155 -12.71 -18.52 -12.29
CA LYS A 155 -12.17 -17.27 -11.75
C LYS A 155 -12.05 -16.16 -12.82
N SER A 156 -11.70 -16.51 -14.06
CA SER A 156 -11.62 -15.55 -15.15
C SER A 156 -12.99 -15.03 -15.56
N MET A 157 -14.01 -15.90 -15.66
CA MET A 157 -15.38 -15.47 -15.99
C MET A 157 -16.01 -14.63 -14.85
N GLU A 158 -15.75 -14.98 -13.59
CA GLU A 158 -16.11 -14.17 -12.40
C GLU A 158 -15.43 -12.78 -12.36
N ALA A 159 -14.32 -12.60 -13.07
CA ALA A 159 -13.68 -11.31 -13.23
C ALA A 159 -14.33 -10.51 -14.37
N VAL A 160 -14.55 -11.15 -15.53
CA VAL A 160 -15.24 -10.52 -16.68
C VAL A 160 -16.64 -10.04 -16.31
N GLU A 161 -17.46 -10.89 -15.67
CA GLU A 161 -18.82 -10.55 -15.26
C GLU A 161 -18.88 -9.45 -14.18
N ARG A 162 -17.82 -9.32 -13.37
CA ARG A 162 -17.67 -8.26 -12.37
C ARG A 162 -17.38 -6.91 -13.03
N GLU A 163 -16.47 -6.88 -14.01
CA GLU A 163 -16.17 -5.65 -14.75
C GLU A 163 -17.34 -5.22 -15.65
N ILE A 164 -18.08 -6.16 -16.25
CA ILE A 164 -19.34 -5.87 -16.96
C ILE A 164 -20.36 -5.21 -16.01
N ARG A 165 -20.56 -5.77 -14.81
CA ARG A 165 -21.46 -5.17 -13.80
C ARG A 165 -20.97 -3.80 -13.32
N HIS A 166 -19.65 -3.61 -13.19
CA HIS A 166 -19.05 -2.34 -12.80
C HIS A 166 -19.24 -1.27 -13.88
N ALA A 167 -18.98 -1.59 -15.16
CA ALA A 167 -19.20 -0.71 -16.30
C ALA A 167 -20.69 -0.32 -16.45
N LYS A 168 -21.60 -1.32 -16.39
CA LYS A 168 -23.06 -1.08 -16.40
C LYS A 168 -23.49 -0.17 -15.24
N LYS A 169 -22.91 -0.31 -14.03
CA LYS A 169 -23.18 0.58 -12.88
C LYS A 169 -22.66 2.01 -13.05
N GLN A 170 -21.52 2.19 -13.73
CA GLN A 170 -20.92 3.52 -13.95
C GLN A 170 -21.52 4.27 -15.15
N GLY A 171 -22.41 3.65 -15.94
CA GLY A 171 -22.90 4.23 -17.21
C GLY A 171 -21.81 4.32 -18.29
N MET A 172 -20.71 3.56 -18.14
CA MET A 172 -19.61 3.55 -19.09
C MET A 172 -20.05 2.90 -20.41
N PRO A 173 -19.82 3.50 -21.59
CA PRO A 173 -20.11 2.88 -22.87
C PRO A 173 -19.26 1.61 -23.03
N CYS A 174 -19.90 0.47 -22.85
CA CYS A 174 -19.32 -0.85 -23.03
C CYS A 174 -19.78 -1.42 -24.38
N VAL A 175 -18.88 -2.13 -25.08
CA VAL A 175 -19.16 -2.59 -26.45
C VAL A 175 -20.25 -3.66 -26.40
N GLN A 176 -21.34 -3.46 -27.14
CA GLN A 176 -22.62 -4.15 -26.93
C GLN A 176 -22.52 -5.68 -26.92
N HIS A 177 -21.68 -6.28 -27.77
CA HIS A 177 -21.43 -7.73 -27.82
C HIS A 177 -20.82 -8.35 -26.55
N ASN A 178 -20.49 -7.55 -25.51
CA ASN A 178 -20.05 -8.02 -24.19
C ASN A 178 -21.14 -7.85 -23.11
N LEU A 179 -22.38 -7.54 -23.50
CA LEU A 179 -23.47 -7.18 -22.59
C LEU A 179 -24.70 -8.08 -22.71
N ASP A 180 -24.78 -8.83 -23.81
CA ASP A 180 -25.83 -9.75 -24.25
C ASP A 180 -25.47 -11.21 -23.89
#